data_AF-A0A440UYK2-F1
#
_entry.id   AF-A0A440UYK2-F1
#
_cell.length_a   1.000
_cell.length_b   1.000
_cell.length_c   1.000
_cell.angle_alpha   90.00
_cell.angle_beta   90.00
_cell.angle_gamma   90.00
#
_symmetry.space_group_name_H-M   'P 1'
#
loop_
_entity.id
_entity.type
_entity.pdbx_description
1 polymer ?
#
loop_
_entity_poly.entity_id
_entity_poly.type
_entity_poly.pdbx_seq_one_letter_code
_entity_poly.pdbx_strand_id
1 'polypeptide(L)'
;MSATISPLAPKKYPKMPVIEGVRIATAEAGIKYRNRTDLLAMVFDPGTAVAGVFTKSKCPSAPVDYCRQNLSAGKARVLVVNSGNANAFTGKKGRASTALTGEAAAKAAGCSESEVFLA
;
A
#
# COMPACT_ATOMS: atom_id res chain seq x y z
N MET A 1 1.45 -3.63 -24.58
CA MET A 1 2.21 -4.68 -23.87
C MET A 1 1.23 -5.71 -23.36
N SER A 2 1.50 -6.99 -23.65
CA SER A 2 0.63 -8.15 -23.55
C SER A 2 -0.46 -8.10 -22.47
N ALA A 3 -1.71 -8.26 -22.91
CA ALA A 3 -2.82 -8.74 -22.07
C ALA A 3 -2.60 -10.20 -21.60
N THR A 4 -1.47 -10.81 -21.98
CA THR A 4 -1.08 -12.16 -21.58
C THR A 4 -0.84 -12.19 -20.09
N ILE A 5 -1.82 -12.72 -19.38
CA ILE A 5 -1.74 -13.13 -17.99
C ILE A 5 -0.47 -13.97 -17.82
N SER A 6 0.32 -13.67 -16.77
CA SER A 6 1.55 -14.43 -16.47
C SER A 6 1.25 -15.94 -16.47
N PRO A 7 2.12 -16.79 -17.06
CA PRO A 7 1.94 -18.24 -16.99
C PRO A 7 1.99 -18.77 -15.55
N LEU A 8 2.52 -17.99 -14.62
CA LEU A 8 2.56 -18.29 -13.18
C LEU A 8 1.34 -17.76 -12.42
N ALA A 9 0.45 -17.00 -13.08
CA ALA A 9 -0.75 -16.51 -12.42
C ALA A 9 -1.66 -17.70 -12.09
N PRO A 10 -2.17 -17.79 -10.84
CA PRO A 10 -3.14 -18.82 -10.49
C PRO A 10 -4.35 -18.75 -11.42
N LYS A 11 -4.76 -19.90 -11.98
CA LYS A 11 -5.98 -19.98 -12.81
C LYS A 11 -7.25 -19.71 -12.01
N LYS A 12 -7.20 -19.93 -10.70
CA LYS A 12 -8.29 -19.70 -9.75
C LYS A 12 -7.71 -19.07 -8.49
N TYR A 13 -8.44 -18.12 -7.93
CA TYR A 13 -8.17 -17.57 -6.61
C TYR A 13 -9.17 -18.17 -5.62
N PRO A 14 -8.77 -18.45 -4.37
CA PRO A 14 -9.71 -18.84 -3.34
C PRO A 14 -10.70 -17.70 -3.10
N LYS A 15 -11.94 -18.05 -2.75
CA LYS A 15 -12.91 -17.05 -2.28
C LYS A 15 -12.41 -16.57 -0.91
N MET A 16 -11.93 -15.33 -0.86
CA MET A 16 -11.43 -14.75 0.37
C MET A 16 -12.62 -14.53 1.33
N PRO A 17 -12.53 -15.03 2.58
CA PRO A 17 -13.57 -14.74 3.57
C PRO A 17 -13.55 -13.25 3.92
N VAL A 18 -14.70 -12.74 4.36
CA VAL A 18 -14.75 -11.41 4.98
C VAL A 18 -14.03 -11.51 6.33
N ILE A 19 -13.07 -10.62 6.55
CA ILE A 19 -12.39 -10.48 7.84
C ILE A 19 -13.05 -9.31 8.55
N GLU A 20 -13.59 -9.55 9.74
CA GLU A 20 -14.19 -8.51 10.56
C GLU A 20 -13.17 -7.39 10.83
N GLY A 21 -13.62 -6.14 10.76
CA GLY A 21 -12.77 -4.97 10.94
C GLY A 21 -11.83 -4.66 9.77
N VAL A 22 -11.94 -5.37 8.64
CA VAL A 22 -11.15 -5.10 7.41
C VAL A 22 -12.08 -4.78 6.24
N ARG A 23 -11.87 -3.61 5.63
CA ARG A 23 -12.56 -3.18 4.41
C ARG A 23 -11.56 -3.02 3.28
N ILE A 24 -11.84 -3.60 2.12
CA ILE A 24 -10.93 -3.63 0.98
C ILE A 24 -11.61 -3.00 -0.24
N ALA A 25 -10.91 -2.11 -0.92
CA ALA A 25 -11.33 -1.54 -2.20
C ALA A 25 -10.16 -1.48 -3.17
N THR A 26 -10.46 -1.62 -4.46
CA THR A 26 -9.50 -1.42 -5.55
C THR A 26 -10.02 -0.34 -6.50
N ALA A 27 -9.10 0.37 -7.13
CA ALA A 27 -9.42 1.42 -8.09
C ALA A 27 -8.42 1.42 -9.24
N GLU A 28 -8.85 1.98 -10.37
CA GLU A 28 -7.98 2.41 -11.45
C GLU A 28 -7.58 3.87 -11.19
N ALA A 29 -6.37 4.08 -10.70
CA ALA A 29 -5.78 5.40 -10.46
C ALA A 29 -4.93 5.89 -11.65
N GLY A 30 -4.64 5.02 -12.63
CA GLY A 30 -3.92 5.38 -13.84
C GLY A 30 -2.45 5.72 -13.60
N ILE A 31 -1.82 5.09 -12.60
CA ILE A 31 -0.45 5.37 -12.14
C ILE A 31 0.57 5.04 -13.23
N LYS A 32 0.39 3.90 -13.92
CA LYS A 32 1.24 3.52 -15.05
C LYS A 32 0.44 3.00 -16.24
N TYR A 33 -0.63 2.25 -15.98
CA TYR A 33 -1.43 1.59 -17.02
C TYR A 33 -2.87 2.08 -16.96
N ARG A 34 -3.51 2.19 -18.12
CA ARG A 34 -4.95 2.48 -18.24
C ARG A 34 -5.75 1.18 -18.37
N ASN A 35 -7.03 1.24 -18.02
CA ASN A 35 -7.98 0.14 -18.04
C ASN A 35 -7.55 -1.05 -17.15
N ARG A 36 -6.93 -0.75 -16.01
CA ARG A 36 -6.42 -1.76 -15.06
C ARG A 36 -6.44 -1.20 -13.65
N THR A 37 -7.03 -1.95 -12.72
CA THR A 37 -6.91 -1.66 -11.29
C THR A 37 -5.45 -1.72 -10.87
N ASP A 38 -4.94 -0.60 -10.37
CA ASP A 38 -3.55 -0.42 -10.00
C ASP A 38 -3.36 0.19 -8.60
N LEU A 39 -4.46 0.48 -7.91
CA LEU A 39 -4.50 0.93 -6.53
C LEU A 39 -5.38 0.00 -5.70
N LEU A 40 -4.88 -0.36 -4.51
CA LEU A 40 -5.57 -1.10 -3.48
C LEU A 40 -5.56 -0.25 -2.20
N ALA A 41 -6.69 -0.18 -1.52
CA ALA A 41 -6.79 0.37 -0.19
C ALA A 41 -7.43 -0.66 0.75
N MET A 42 -6.80 -0.89 1.90
CA MET A 42 -7.34 -1.69 2.99
C MET A 42 -7.49 -0.78 4.20
N VAL A 43 -8.71 -0.64 4.72
CA VAL A 43 -9.03 0.15 5.91
C VAL A 43 -9.29 -0.78 7.07
N PHE A 44 -8.70 -0.45 8.21
CA PHE A 44 -8.81 -1.22 9.44
C PHE A 44 -9.59 -0.43 10.50
N ASP A 45 -10.33 -1.16 11.33
CA ASP A 45 -11.07 -0.56 12.42
C ASP A 45 -10.14 -0.04 13.54
N PRO A 46 -10.59 0.96 14.31
CA PRO A 46 -9.80 1.53 15.40
C PRO A 46 -9.32 0.46 16.40
N GLY A 47 -8.07 0.59 16.88
CA GLY A 47 -7.48 -0.37 17.82
C GLY A 47 -6.72 -1.53 17.16
N THR A 48 -6.66 -1.56 15.82
CA THR A 48 -5.90 -2.58 15.09
C THR A 48 -4.40 -2.47 15.40
N ALA A 49 -3.83 -3.57 15.90
CA ALA A 49 -2.39 -3.71 16.10
C ALA A 49 -1.69 -4.11 14.79
N VAL A 50 -0.44 -3.68 14.63
CA VAL A 50 0.36 -3.98 13.44
C VAL A 50 1.73 -4.54 13.80
N ALA A 51 2.17 -5.52 13.03
CA ALA A 51 3.52 -6.03 13.00
C ALA A 51 3.94 -6.19 11.55
N GLY A 52 5.23 -6.03 11.27
CA GLY A 52 5.74 -6.11 9.90
C GLY A 52 7.25 -6.29 9.85
N VAL A 53 7.71 -6.93 8.79
CA VAL A 53 9.13 -7.02 8.44
C VAL A 53 9.34 -6.37 7.09
N PHE A 54 10.48 -5.72 6.93
CA PHE A 54 10.82 -5.01 5.70
C PHE A 54 12.05 -5.64 5.04
N THR A 55 12.25 -5.35 3.75
CA THR A 55 13.42 -5.82 3.01
C THR A 55 14.74 -5.45 3.71
N LYS A 56 15.75 -6.32 3.61
CA LYS A 56 17.13 -6.05 4.05
C LYS A 56 18.00 -5.42 2.96
N SER A 57 17.42 -5.10 1.81
CA SER A 57 18.12 -4.42 0.72
C SER A 57 18.76 -3.12 1.21
N LYS A 58 19.98 -2.84 0.74
CA LYS A 58 20.67 -1.55 0.97
C LYS A 58 20.01 -0.38 0.24
N CYS A 59 19.11 -0.68 -0.70
CA CYS A 59 18.38 0.30 -1.49
C CYS A 59 16.86 0.09 -1.31
N PRO A 60 16.29 0.39 -0.12
CA PRO A 60 14.85 0.39 0.08
C PRO A 60 14.17 1.51 -0.74
N SER A 61 12.91 1.32 -1.08
CA SER A 61 12.09 2.37 -1.68
C SER A 61 11.59 3.35 -0.61
N ALA A 62 11.16 4.54 -1.03
CA ALA A 62 10.64 5.54 -0.10
C ALA A 62 9.45 5.05 0.76
N PRO A 63 8.48 4.27 0.21
CA PRO A 63 7.41 3.67 1.01
C PRO A 63 7.91 2.73 2.12
N VAL A 64 9.00 1.98 1.88
CA VAL A 64 9.55 1.08 2.90
C VAL A 64 10.08 1.87 4.09
N ASP A 65 10.81 2.96 3.83
CA ASP A 65 11.34 3.81 4.90
C ASP A 65 10.23 4.54 5.67
N TYR A 66 9.16 4.95 4.98
CA TYR A 66 7.96 5.52 5.59
C TYR A 66 7.27 4.52 6.53
N CYS A 67 7.03 3.29 6.06
CA CYS A 67 6.41 2.23 6.86
C CYS A 67 7.26 1.82 8.06
N ARG A 68 8.59 1.82 7.95
CA ARG A 68 9.49 1.55 9.10
C ARG A 68 9.31 2.55 10.22
N GLN A 69 9.16 3.83 9.88
CA GLN A 69 8.95 4.90 10.87
C GLN A 69 7.60 4.70 11.58
N ASN A 70 6.55 4.42 10.81
CA ASN A 70 5.19 4.24 11.33
C ASN A 70 5.02 2.95 12.14
N LEU A 71 5.76 1.88 11.83
CA LEU A 71 5.65 0.61 12.54
C LEU A 71 5.94 0.75 14.05
N SER A 72 6.78 1.71 14.44
CA SER A 72 7.08 1.98 15.86
C SER A 72 5.86 2.39 16.70
N ALA A 73 4.80 2.92 16.06
CA ALA A 73 3.56 3.29 16.74
C ALA A 73 2.68 2.07 17.09
N GLY A 74 2.93 0.91 16.47
CA GLY A 74 2.23 -0.35 16.77
C GLY A 74 0.74 -0.38 16.40
N LYS A 75 0.23 0.62 15.68
CA LYS A 75 -1.18 0.73 15.24
C LYS A 75 -1.29 0.90 13.73
N ALA A 76 -2.35 0.38 13.14
CA ALA A 76 -2.66 0.58 11.73
C ALA A 76 -4.12 0.95 11.52
N ARG A 77 -4.39 1.83 10.56
CA ARG A 77 -5.75 2.25 10.18
C ARG A 77 -5.99 2.17 8.69
N VAL A 78 -4.94 2.29 7.87
CA VAL A 78 -5.04 2.09 6.43
C VAL A 78 -3.74 1.59 5.82
N LEU A 79 -3.85 0.67 4.87
CA LEU A 79 -2.78 0.25 3.98
C LEU A 79 -3.16 0.63 2.55
N VAL A 80 -2.32 1.43 1.90
CA VAL A 80 -2.47 1.78 0.47
C VAL A 80 -1.38 1.10 -0.31
N VAL A 81 -1.76 0.32 -1.32
CA VAL A 81 -0.82 -0.40 -2.18
C VAL A 81 -1.02 0.06 -3.61
N ASN A 82 0.06 0.48 -4.26
CA ASN A 82 0.04 0.80 -5.68
C ASN A 82 0.86 -0.18 -6.50
N SER A 83 0.48 -0.37 -7.75
CA SER A 83 1.22 -1.19 -8.70
C SER A 83 1.66 -0.37 -9.91
N GLY A 84 2.63 -0.89 -10.67
CA GLY A 84 3.20 -0.21 -11.83
C GLY A 84 4.38 0.72 -11.53
N ASN A 85 4.48 1.26 -10.31
CA ASN A 85 5.61 2.08 -9.88
C ASN A 85 6.01 1.77 -8.43
N ALA A 86 7.24 1.29 -8.22
CA ALA A 86 7.74 0.93 -6.89
C ALA A 86 8.20 2.13 -6.03
N ASN A 87 8.31 3.31 -6.63
CA ASN A 87 8.88 4.51 -6.00
C ASN A 87 10.26 4.26 -5.34
N ALA A 88 11.09 3.45 -6.02
CA ALA A 88 12.46 3.12 -5.62
C ALA A 88 13.48 3.99 -6.37
N PHE A 89 14.59 4.37 -5.73
CA PHE A 89 15.63 5.23 -6.32
C PHE A 89 15.15 6.60 -6.83
N THR A 90 14.07 7.13 -6.26
CA THR A 90 13.42 8.40 -6.66
C THR A 90 13.86 9.61 -5.84
N GLY A 91 14.74 9.42 -4.86
CA GLY A 91 15.35 10.50 -4.07
C GLY A 91 14.33 11.34 -3.29
N LYS A 92 14.60 12.65 -3.20
CA LYS A 92 13.76 13.61 -2.45
C LYS A 92 12.32 13.67 -2.98
N LYS A 93 12.15 13.64 -4.31
CA LYS A 93 10.82 13.67 -4.93
C LYS A 93 9.99 12.45 -4.55
N GLY A 94 10.62 11.27 -4.58
CA GLY A 94 9.96 10.03 -4.14
C GLY A 94 9.47 10.07 -2.70
N ARG A 95 10.29 10.59 -1.78
CA ARG A 95 9.90 10.78 -0.38
C ARG A 95 8.73 11.75 -0.22
N ALA A 96 8.75 12.86 -0.93
CA ALA A 96 7.64 13.83 -0.91
C ALA A 96 6.34 13.20 -1.45
N SER A 97 6.41 12.46 -2.56
CA SER A 97 5.24 11.75 -3.10
C SER A 97 4.72 10.70 -2.13
N THR A 98 5.58 9.94 -1.46
CA THR A 98 5.18 8.98 -0.41
C THR A 98 4.47 9.68 0.75
N ALA A 99 5.00 10.81 1.23
CA ALA A 99 4.37 11.58 2.31
C ALA A 99 2.99 12.10 1.91
N LEU A 100 2.84 12.66 0.70
CA LEU A 100 1.54 13.12 0.18
C LEU A 100 0.51 11.99 0.08
N THR A 101 0.92 10.80 -0.36
CA THR A 101 0.03 9.62 -0.36
C THR A 101 -0.37 9.25 1.06
N GLY A 102 0.57 9.31 2.01
CA GLY A 102 0.32 9.06 3.43
C GLY A 102 -0.71 10.02 4.02
N GLU A 103 -0.53 11.32 3.81
CA GLU A 103 -1.46 12.37 4.24
C GLU A 103 -2.86 12.18 3.63
N ALA A 104 -2.93 11.93 2.32
CA ALA A 104 -4.20 11.70 1.64
C ALA A 104 -4.92 10.45 2.18
N ALA A 105 -4.19 9.37 2.44
CA ALA A 105 -4.73 8.15 3.02
C ALA A 105 -5.20 8.36 4.46
N ALA A 106 -4.42 9.06 5.29
CA ALA A 106 -4.77 9.40 6.67
C ALA A 106 -6.07 10.21 6.72
N LYS A 107 -6.19 11.22 5.85
CA LYS A 107 -7.41 12.04 5.72
C LYS A 107 -8.61 11.21 5.28
N ALA A 108 -8.44 10.32 4.29
CA ALA A 108 -9.52 9.48 3.81
C ALA A 108 -10.00 8.45 4.86
N ALA A 109 -9.08 7.95 5.69
CA ALA A 109 -9.38 6.97 6.74
C ALA A 109 -9.75 7.59 8.10
N GLY A 110 -9.61 8.91 8.25
CA GLY A 110 -9.84 9.63 9.51
C GLY A 110 -8.89 9.16 10.63
N CYS A 111 -7.59 9.06 10.32
CA CYS A 111 -6.57 8.58 11.25
C CYS A 111 -5.31 9.46 11.24
N SER A 112 -4.36 9.15 12.13
CA SER A 112 -3.03 9.76 12.10
C SER A 112 -2.20 9.18 10.94
N GLU A 113 -1.28 9.98 10.38
CA GLU A 113 -0.29 9.51 9.40
C GLU A 113 0.58 8.37 9.94
N SER A 114 0.84 8.34 11.25
CA SER A 114 1.60 7.26 11.90
C SER A 114 0.89 5.90 11.87
N GLU A 115 -0.39 5.87 11.51
CA GLU A 115 -1.21 4.65 11.38
C GLU A 115 -1.38 4.23 9.91
N VAL A 116 -0.70 4.89 8.97
CA VAL A 116 -0.75 4.62 7.54
C VAL A 116 0.42 3.75 7.10
N PHE A 117 0.15 2.76 6.27
CA PHE A 117 1.16 1.95 5.61
C PHE A 117 0.99 2.03 4.10
N LEU A 118 2.12 1.98 3.38
CA LEU A 118 2.21 2.16 1.93
C LEU A 118 3.03 1.01 1.32
N ALA A 119 2.64 0.52 0.14
CA ALA A 119 3.40 -0.48 -0.61
C ALA A 119 3.35 -0.27 -2.13
#